data_AF-H2Y595-F1
#
_entry.id   AF-H2Y595-F1
#
_cell.length_a   1.000
_cell.length_b   1.000
_cell.length_c   1.000
_cell.angle_alpha   90.00
_cell.angle_beta   90.00
_cell.angle_gamma   90.00
#
_symmetry.space_group_name_H-M   'P 1'
#
loop_
_entity.id
_entity.type
_entity.pdbx_description
1 polymer ?
#
loop_
_entity_poly.entity_id
_entity_poly.type
_entity_poly.pdbx_seq_one_letter_code
_entity_poly.pdbx_strand_id
1 'polypeptide(L)'
;LLVATACQPLCHPTLGTCRYNPLDGQFRCQCIPGYRGNGVTCTSNTLPAQVFGCGDYCHPDAYCLITEGNPIGTCKCKRNFRGNGIQYCFRRSNPCLRECHRHGTCKKVGIRYKCVCDDGYLGDGINYC
;
A
#
# COMPACT_ATOMS: atom_id res chain seq x y z
N LEU A 1 -28.57 -1.48 36.34
CA LEU A 1 -27.59 -1.35 35.24
C LEU A 1 -26.26 -1.84 35.77
N LEU A 2 -25.72 -2.94 35.22
CA LEU A 2 -24.42 -3.46 35.63
C LEU A 2 -23.33 -2.54 35.08
N VAL A 3 -22.82 -1.64 35.92
CA VAL A 3 -21.64 -0.85 35.60
C VAL A 3 -20.44 -1.78 35.81
N ALA A 4 -19.81 -2.20 34.71
CA ALA A 4 -18.56 -2.97 34.82
C ALA A 4 -17.52 -2.08 35.53
N THR A 5 -16.91 -2.56 36.61
CA THR A 5 -15.88 -1.82 37.37
C THR A 5 -14.46 -2.17 36.92
N ALA A 6 -14.34 -3.11 35.99
CA ALA A 6 -13.08 -3.58 35.41
C ALA A 6 -13.30 -4.11 33.99
N CYS A 7 -12.23 -4.24 33.21
CA CYS A 7 -12.30 -4.88 31.90
C CYS A 7 -12.52 -6.38 32.04
N GLN A 8 -13.64 -6.87 31.54
CA GLN A 8 -13.91 -8.28 31.30
C GLN A 8 -14.32 -8.46 29.84
N PRO A 9 -13.60 -9.26 29.04
CA PRO A 9 -12.45 -10.08 29.42
C PRO A 9 -11.19 -9.28 29.78
N LEU A 10 -10.23 -9.94 30.44
CA LEU A 10 -8.94 -9.35 30.78
C LEU A 10 -8.22 -8.87 29.51
N CYS A 11 -7.62 -7.68 29.59
CA CYS A 11 -6.86 -7.12 28.47
C CYS A 11 -5.56 -7.88 28.23
N HIS A 12 -4.96 -7.67 27.06
CA HIS A 12 -3.65 -8.24 26.74
C HIS A 12 -2.63 -7.84 27.82
N PRO A 13 -1.88 -8.79 28.41
CA PRO A 13 -1.14 -8.58 29.66
C PRO A 13 -0.06 -7.48 29.59
N THR A 14 0.52 -7.26 28.41
CA THR A 14 1.60 -6.28 28.19
C THR A 14 1.32 -5.24 27.10
N LEU A 15 0.27 -5.45 26.29
CA LEU A 15 0.01 -4.67 25.06
C LEU A 15 -1.39 -4.04 25.05
N GLY A 16 -2.21 -4.33 26.06
CA GLY A 16 -3.56 -3.81 26.22
C GLY A 16 -3.64 -3.00 27.49
N THR A 17 -4.36 -1.89 27.44
CA THR A 17 -4.71 -1.06 28.61
C THR A 17 -6.22 -1.06 28.79
N CYS A 18 -6.66 -1.16 30.04
CA CYS A 18 -8.07 -1.06 30.39
C CYS A 18 -8.44 0.42 30.58
N ARG A 19 -9.36 0.94 29.77
CA ARG A 19 -9.77 2.35 29.83
C ARG A 19 -11.27 2.49 29.98
N TYR A 20 -11.68 3.43 30.83
CA TYR A 20 -13.08 3.82 30.97
C TYR A 20 -13.54 4.61 29.75
N ASN A 21 -14.64 4.19 29.14
CA ASN A 21 -15.31 4.91 28.07
C ASN A 21 -16.48 5.72 28.64
N PRO A 22 -16.39 7.06 28.69
CA PRO A 22 -17.42 7.90 29.30
C PRO A 22 -18.72 7.97 28.49
N LEU A 23 -18.71 7.52 27.23
CA LEU A 23 -19.88 7.57 26.34
C LEU A 23 -20.90 6.47 26.65
N ASP A 24 -20.44 5.30 27.06
CA ASP A 24 -21.29 4.14 27.39
C ASP A 24 -21.14 3.67 28.85
N GLY A 25 -20.28 4.33 29.63
CA GLY A 25 -20.06 4.03 31.04
C GLY A 25 -19.36 2.69 31.29
N GLN A 26 -18.63 2.16 30.31
CA GLN A 26 -18.00 0.84 30.38
C GLN A 26 -16.48 0.89 30.30
N PHE A 27 -15.81 -0.06 30.94
CA PHE A 27 -14.38 -0.28 30.76
C PHE A 27 -14.14 -1.16 29.54
N ARG A 28 -13.25 -0.71 28.65
CA ARG A 28 -12.86 -1.44 27.45
C ARG A 28 -11.35 -1.56 27.34
N CYS A 29 -10.90 -2.69 26.79
CA CYS A 29 -9.51 -2.87 26.46
C CYS A 29 -9.17 -2.09 25.19
N GLN A 30 -8.02 -1.42 25.20
CA GLN A 30 -7.45 -0.73 24.05
C GLN A 30 -5.99 -1.14 23.91
N CYS A 31 -5.52 -1.40 22.69
CA CYS A 31 -4.10 -1.65 22.48
C CYS A 31 -3.28 -0.38 22.74
N ILE A 32 -2.08 -0.54 23.32
CA ILE A 32 -1.13 0.57 23.50
C ILE A 32 -0.67 1.12 22.15
N PRO A 33 -0.14 2.36 22.08
CA PRO A 33 0.38 2.92 20.84
C PRO A 33 1.38 1.99 20.15
N GLY A 34 1.28 1.85 18.82
CA GLY A 34 2.10 0.92 18.04
C GLY A 34 1.53 -0.48 17.91
N TYR A 35 0.34 -0.77 18.45
CA TYR A 35 -0.36 -2.06 18.29
C TYR A 35 -1.83 -1.84 17.87
N ARG A 36 -2.44 -2.83 17.22
CA ARG A 36 -3.86 -2.87 16.80
C ARG A 36 -4.54 -4.13 17.29
N GLY A 37 -5.86 -4.08 17.40
CA GLY A 37 -6.70 -5.20 17.80
C GLY A 37 -7.83 -4.73 18.71
N ASN A 38 -8.43 -5.66 19.45
CA ASN A 38 -9.55 -5.38 20.36
C ASN A 38 -9.11 -5.11 21.81
N GLY A 39 -7.81 -4.91 22.05
CA GLY A 39 -7.25 -4.68 23.38
C GLY A 39 -7.06 -5.93 24.24
N VAL A 40 -7.78 -7.03 23.93
CA VAL A 40 -7.60 -8.37 24.52
C VAL A 40 -6.56 -9.14 23.72
N THR A 41 -6.62 -9.02 22.40
CA THR A 41 -5.60 -9.45 21.45
C THR A 41 -5.04 -8.21 20.78
N CYS A 42 -3.74 -8.00 20.89
CA CYS A 42 -3.04 -6.89 20.28
C CYS A 42 -1.88 -7.40 19.42
N THR A 43 -1.79 -6.90 18.20
CA THR A 43 -0.74 -7.23 17.22
C THR A 43 -0.01 -5.95 16.84
N SER A 44 1.30 -6.01 16.56
CA SER A 44 2.06 -4.82 16.19
C SER A 44 1.48 -4.10 14.96
N ASN A 45 1.49 -2.77 15.00
CA ASN A 45 1.20 -1.89 13.86
C ASN A 45 2.38 -1.81 12.90
N THR A 46 3.58 -2.18 13.35
CA THR A 46 4.69 -2.38 12.44
C THR A 46 4.42 -3.64 11.64
N LEU A 47 4.66 -3.57 10.32
CA LEU A 47 4.90 -4.75 9.48
C LEU A 47 5.80 -5.71 10.27
N PRO A 48 5.54 -7.04 10.21
CA PRO A 48 6.18 -7.99 11.11
C PRO A 48 7.68 -7.71 11.16
N ALA A 49 8.17 -7.45 12.37
CA ALA A 49 9.60 -7.36 12.61
C ALA A 49 10.19 -8.65 12.05
N GLN A 50 11.09 -8.53 11.07
CA GLN A 50 11.71 -9.61 10.28
C GLN A 50 11.01 -10.04 8.97
N VAL A 51 10.46 -9.12 8.18
CA VAL A 51 10.49 -9.36 6.72
C VAL A 51 11.87 -8.97 6.22
N PHE A 52 12.79 -9.93 6.18
CA PHE A 52 14.03 -9.79 5.41
C PHE A 52 13.67 -9.84 3.92
N GLY A 53 14.05 -8.80 3.19
CA GLY A 53 13.64 -8.64 1.80
C GLY A 53 12.18 -8.19 1.64
N CYS A 54 11.68 -8.27 0.41
CA CYS A 54 10.49 -7.52 0.01
C CYS A 54 9.17 -8.27 0.20
N GLY A 55 9.16 -9.42 0.90
CA GLY A 55 7.98 -10.30 1.00
C GLY A 55 7.24 -10.43 -0.34
N ASP A 56 5.91 -10.26 -0.30
CA ASP A 56 5.03 -10.24 -1.48
C ASP A 56 4.56 -8.82 -1.88
N TYR A 57 5.18 -7.75 -1.36
CA TYR A 57 4.69 -6.38 -1.65
C TYR A 57 5.23 -5.78 -2.95
N CYS A 58 6.20 -6.42 -3.61
CA CYS A 58 6.64 -5.97 -4.93
C CYS A 58 5.61 -6.25 -6.00
N HIS A 59 5.53 -5.36 -7.00
CA HIS A 59 4.74 -5.58 -8.19
C HIS A 59 5.16 -6.91 -8.88
N PRO A 60 4.24 -7.67 -9.52
CA PRO A 60 4.58 -8.92 -10.21
C PRO A 60 5.69 -8.79 -11.28
N ASP A 61 5.80 -7.60 -11.89
CA ASP A 61 6.86 -7.23 -12.83
C ASP A 61 8.07 -6.52 -12.18
N ALA A 62 8.27 -6.68 -10.88
CA ALA A 62 9.44 -6.22 -10.13
C ALA A 62 10.21 -7.39 -9.50
N TYR A 63 11.45 -7.12 -9.10
CA TYR A 63 12.28 -7.99 -8.27
C TYR A 63 12.68 -7.24 -7.00
N CYS A 64 12.94 -7.98 -5.93
CA CYS A 64 13.46 -7.43 -4.70
C CYS A 64 14.98 -7.29 -4.78
N LEU A 65 15.50 -6.11 -4.50
CA LEU A 65 16.94 -5.86 -4.35
C LEU A 65 17.26 -5.61 -2.88
N ILE A 66 18.00 -6.52 -2.26
CA ILE A 66 18.51 -6.37 -0.90
C ILE A 66 19.96 -5.91 -1.00
N THR A 67 20.30 -4.82 -0.32
CA THR A 67 21.67 -4.27 -0.29
C THR A 67 22.16 -4.21 1.15
N GLU A 68 23.48 -4.22 1.33
CA GLU A 68 24.09 -3.95 2.63
C GLU A 68 23.62 -2.56 3.12
N GLY A 69 23.03 -2.51 4.32
CA GLY A 69 22.37 -1.31 4.86
C GLY A 69 20.87 -1.16 4.55
N ASN A 70 20.27 -2.02 3.71
CA ASN A 70 18.83 -2.07 3.49
C ASN A 70 18.26 -3.50 3.58
N PRO A 71 18.07 -4.02 4.81
CA PRO A 71 17.56 -5.38 5.04
C PRO A 71 16.08 -5.55 4.66
N ILE A 72 15.33 -4.45 4.52
CA ILE A 72 13.93 -4.42 4.08
C ILE A 72 13.84 -4.65 2.56
N GLY A 73 14.90 -4.35 1.82
CA GLY A 73 14.95 -4.51 0.37
C GLY A 73 14.17 -3.43 -0.38
N THR A 74 14.54 -3.21 -1.64
CA THR A 74 13.93 -2.23 -2.54
C THR A 74 13.34 -2.95 -3.74
N CYS A 75 12.06 -2.74 -4.04
CA CYS A 75 11.46 -3.25 -5.26
C CYS A 75 11.98 -2.48 -6.48
N LYS A 76 12.50 -3.21 -7.48
CA LYS A 76 12.96 -2.65 -8.75
C LYS A 76 12.23 -3.35 -9.88
N CYS A 77 11.67 -2.59 -10.81
CA CYS A 77 11.03 -3.17 -11.99
C CYS A 77 12.01 -4.06 -12.77
N LYS A 78 11.53 -5.20 -13.27
CA LYS A 78 12.27 -6.13 -14.12
C LYS A 78 12.79 -5.43 -15.39
N ARG A 79 13.73 -6.06 -16.07
CA ARG A 79 14.29 -5.55 -17.33
C ARG A 79 13.16 -5.23 -18.32
N ASN A 80 13.28 -4.09 -19.00
CA ASN A 80 12.27 -3.54 -19.92
C ASN A 80 10.99 -3.03 -19.25
N PHE A 81 10.95 -2.87 -17.93
CA PHE A 81 9.89 -2.16 -17.22
C PHE A 81 10.41 -0.90 -16.52
N ARG A 82 9.51 0.01 -16.16
CA ARG A 82 9.76 1.26 -15.42
C ARG A 82 8.54 1.57 -14.54
N GLY A 83 8.81 2.09 -13.36
CA GLY A 83 7.77 2.45 -12.39
C GLY A 83 8.34 2.48 -10.98
N ASN A 84 7.46 2.48 -9.98
CA ASN A 84 7.86 2.53 -8.57
C ASN A 84 8.15 1.15 -7.96
N GLY A 85 7.96 0.06 -8.71
CA GLY A 85 8.29 -1.29 -8.26
C GLY A 85 7.28 -1.92 -7.29
N ILE A 86 6.33 -1.13 -6.78
CA ILE A 86 5.35 -1.55 -5.77
C ILE A 86 3.95 -1.53 -6.40
N GLN A 87 3.47 -0.36 -6.76
CA GLN A 87 2.12 -0.19 -7.30
C GLN A 87 2.06 -0.40 -8.82
N TYR A 88 3.14 -0.07 -9.53
CA TYR A 88 3.20 -0.29 -10.97
C TYR A 88 4.63 -0.51 -11.47
N CYS A 89 4.73 -1.40 -12.46
CA CYS A 89 5.83 -1.49 -13.40
C CYS A 89 5.23 -1.58 -14.80
N PHE A 90 5.40 -0.53 -15.59
CA PHE A 90 4.95 -0.49 -16.98
C PHE A 90 6.10 -0.89 -17.90
N ARG A 91 5.80 -1.61 -18.99
CA ARG A 91 6.81 -1.85 -20.03
C ARG A 91 7.38 -0.52 -20.50
N ARG A 92 8.69 -0.42 -20.69
CA ARG A 92 9.38 0.77 -21.22
C ARG A 92 8.89 1.18 -22.60
N SER A 93 8.36 0.23 -23.37
CA SER A 93 7.68 0.48 -24.64
C SER A 93 6.26 1.05 -24.47
N ASN A 94 5.79 1.26 -23.25
CA ASN A 94 4.49 1.87 -23.00
C ASN A 94 4.61 3.37 -23.33
N PRO A 95 3.95 3.85 -24.40
CA PRO A 95 4.00 5.26 -24.77
C PRO A 95 3.50 6.18 -23.66
N CYS A 96 2.65 5.69 -22.75
CA CYS A 96 2.13 6.45 -21.61
C CYS A 96 3.12 6.67 -20.46
N LEU A 97 4.33 6.09 -20.53
CA LEU A 97 5.42 6.50 -19.63
C LEU A 97 6.02 7.85 -20.03
N ARG A 98 5.75 8.33 -21.25
CA ARG A 98 5.93 9.73 -21.64
C ARG A 98 4.62 10.46 -21.39
N GLU A 99 4.69 11.77 -21.18
CA GLU A 99 3.48 12.59 -21.31
C GLU A 99 2.96 12.43 -22.74
N CYS A 100 1.68 12.05 -22.86
CA CYS A 100 0.98 12.11 -24.12
C CYS A 100 0.92 13.58 -24.60
N HIS A 101 0.58 13.80 -25.88
CA HIS A 101 0.30 15.16 -26.34
C HIS A 101 -0.75 15.83 -25.44
N ARG A 102 -0.77 17.16 -25.35
CA ARG A 102 -1.67 17.89 -24.43
C ARG A 102 -3.18 17.63 -24.63
N HIS A 103 -3.56 17.14 -25.82
CA HIS A 103 -4.91 16.69 -26.18
C HIS A 103 -4.96 15.16 -26.39
N GLY A 104 -4.10 14.43 -25.70
CA GLY A 104 -3.98 12.99 -25.79
C GLY A 104 -4.06 12.37 -24.40
N THR A 105 -4.93 11.38 -24.24
CA THR A 105 -5.10 10.64 -23.01
C THR A 105 -4.50 9.24 -23.14
N CYS A 106 -3.75 8.78 -22.14
CA CYS A 106 -3.33 7.39 -22.09
C CYS A 106 -4.54 6.48 -21.85
N LYS A 107 -4.84 5.60 -22.82
CA LYS A 107 -5.92 4.62 -22.71
C LYS A 107 -5.39 3.20 -22.94
N LYS A 108 -5.99 2.22 -22.26
CA LYS A 108 -5.73 0.80 -22.53
C LYS A 108 -6.52 0.40 -23.79
N VAL A 109 -5.80 0.10 -24.88
CA VAL A 109 -6.38 -0.36 -26.15
C VAL A 109 -5.98 -1.82 -26.34
N GLY A 110 -6.91 -2.73 -26.04
CA GLY A 110 -6.64 -4.16 -25.98
C GLY A 110 -5.68 -4.52 -24.84
N ILE A 111 -4.57 -5.19 -25.15
CA ILE A 111 -3.54 -5.57 -24.17
C ILE A 111 -2.43 -4.52 -23.98
N ARG A 112 -2.46 -3.41 -24.74
CA ARG A 112 -1.43 -2.36 -24.69
C ARG A 112 -2.03 -1.04 -24.25
N TYR A 113 -1.21 -0.22 -23.59
CA TYR A 113 -1.52 1.17 -23.37
C TYR A 113 -1.04 1.99 -24.57
N LYS A 114 -1.85 2.97 -24.98
CA LYS A 114 -1.55 3.90 -26.07
C LYS A 114 -2.02 5.30 -25.68
N CYS A 115 -1.30 6.33 -26.10
CA CYS A 115 -1.85 7.68 -26.11
C CYS A 115 -2.88 7.76 -27.23
N VAL A 116 -4.08 8.21 -26.92
CA VAL A 116 -5.20 8.35 -27.86
C VAL A 116 -5.65 9.80 -27.80
N CYS A 117 -5.77 10.45 -28.96
CA CYS A 117 -6.26 11.82 -29.02
C CYS A 117 -7.67 11.93 -28.42
N ASP A 118 -7.91 13.02 -27.72
CA ASP A 118 -9.22 13.34 -27.17
C ASP A 118 -10.22 13.63 -28.29
N ASP A 119 -11.51 13.60 -27.97
CA ASP A 119 -12.57 13.73 -28.97
C ASP A 119 -12.44 15.04 -29.77
N GLY A 120 -12.47 14.93 -31.10
CA GLY A 120 -12.29 16.06 -32.01
C GLY A 120 -10.84 16.30 -32.47
N TYR A 121 -9.86 15.56 -31.94
CA TYR A 121 -8.46 15.65 -32.36
C TYR A 121 -8.00 14.40 -33.11
N LEU A 122 -7.06 14.55 -34.03
CA LEU A 122 -6.54 13.47 -34.88
C LEU A 122 -5.01 13.48 -34.84
N GLY A 123 -4.42 12.30 -34.70
CA GLY A 123 -2.96 12.18 -34.73
C GLY A 123 -2.45 10.91 -34.08
N ASP A 124 -1.16 10.93 -33.73
CA ASP A 124 -0.46 9.78 -33.17
C ASP A 124 -0.54 9.71 -31.63
N GLY A 125 -1.15 10.71 -30.98
CA GLY A 125 -1.29 10.76 -29.52
C GLY A 125 -0.04 11.20 -28.77
N ILE A 126 1.11 11.32 -29.45
CA ILE A 126 2.42 11.55 -28.83
C ILE A 126 3.02 12.87 -29.28
N ASN A 127 3.13 13.09 -30.59
CA ASN A 127 3.70 14.30 -31.17
C ASN A 127 2.62 15.32 -31.52
N TYR A 128 1.45 14.86 -31.96
CA TYR A 128 0.30 15.71 -32.26
C TYR A 128 -1.03 15.00 -32.03
N CYS A 129 -1.95 15.84 -31.59
CA CYS A 129 -3.40 15.72 -31.61
C CYS A 129 -3.86 17.17 -31.89
#